data_AF-A0A446CFC2-F1
#
_entry.id   AF-A0A446CFC2-F1
#
_cell.length_a   1.000
_cell.length_b   1.000
_cell.length_c   1.000
_cell.angle_alpha   90.00
_cell.angle_beta   90.00
_cell.angle_gamma   90.00
#
_symmetry.space_group_name_H-M   'P 1'
#
loop_
_entity.id
_entity.type
_entity.pdbx_description
1 polymer ?
#
loop_
_entity_poly.entity_id
_entity_poly.type
_entity_poly.pdbx_seq_one_letter_code
_entity_poly.pdbx_strand_id
1 'polypeptide(L)'
;MSNVYKYAGPDTLDLIVKDDGIATLKCSYPKGFNDPFELFLTIDYQTEPGLLAYYEEIIGEIPQLPTTCFSRSPAVAPMWAHYANNLQGFAIQFDEPSLQEGFPDSGFGDVSYLDGPSKGLSDLLEKAYVLQKPRYIAWLQQGAFQAAYYTKADYWSYESERRMIVGENEVRSIGSVMLMDTPRGSVTALIAGPRASGELCRKLQKKADLFECEYFQMKIGRSSINPFFLDASGIAYQFDGKGLVPSRDLCDACQEPVRVGAATCSWCLINSSHRDEAAGRNTFRMMAHYGILDDYLKRIRRMHSNK
;
A
#
# COMPACT_ATOMS: atom_id res chain seq x y z
N MET A 1 -6.13 -16.60 7.40
CA MET A 1 -4.78 -16.05 7.61
C MET A 1 -4.81 -14.59 7.17
N SER A 2 -4.27 -13.69 7.98
CA SER A 2 -4.19 -12.25 7.66
C SER A 2 -2.81 -12.02 7.06
N ASN A 3 -2.77 -11.64 5.79
CA ASN A 3 -1.51 -11.36 5.10
C ASN A 3 -1.29 -9.85 5.05
N VAL A 4 -0.03 -9.43 5.24
CA VAL A 4 0.39 -8.04 5.13
C VAL A 4 1.54 -7.90 4.15
N TYR A 5 1.63 -6.76 3.48
CA TYR A 5 2.51 -6.55 2.34
C TYR A 5 3.45 -5.37 2.58
N LYS A 6 4.75 -5.59 2.37
CA LYS A 6 5.77 -4.54 2.40
C LYS A 6 6.30 -4.28 0.99
N TYR A 7 6.17 -3.04 0.53
CA TYR A 7 6.65 -2.62 -0.78
C TYR A 7 8.08 -2.09 -0.70
N ALA A 8 8.87 -2.37 -1.74
CA ALA A 8 10.26 -1.98 -1.79
C ALA A 8 10.75 -1.71 -3.22
N GLY A 9 11.76 -0.85 -3.34
CA GLY A 9 12.43 -0.58 -4.60
C GLY A 9 13.32 -1.75 -5.06
N PRO A 10 13.67 -1.81 -6.35
CA PRO A 10 14.48 -2.90 -6.90
C PRO A 10 15.86 -3.03 -6.22
N ASP A 11 16.50 -1.89 -5.91
CA ASP A 11 17.87 -1.85 -5.37
C ASP A 11 17.96 -2.27 -3.91
N THR A 12 16.82 -2.41 -3.22
CA THR A 12 16.78 -2.80 -1.80
C THR A 12 16.61 -4.30 -1.59
N LEU A 13 16.52 -5.11 -2.67
CA LEU A 13 16.26 -6.54 -2.55
C LEU A 13 17.29 -7.25 -1.67
N ASP A 14 18.58 -7.08 -1.95
CA ASP A 14 19.63 -7.80 -1.21
C ASP A 14 19.83 -7.25 0.22
N LEU A 15 19.30 -6.07 0.51
CA LEU A 15 19.29 -5.49 1.86
C LEU A 15 18.14 -6.02 2.71
N ILE A 16 16.98 -6.21 2.08
CA ILE A 16 15.74 -6.63 2.74
C ILE A 16 15.63 -8.15 2.78
N VAL A 17 15.98 -8.86 1.71
CA VAL A 17 15.85 -10.32 1.59
C VAL A 17 17.25 -10.91 1.41
N LYS A 18 17.87 -11.25 2.52
CA LYS A 18 19.27 -11.69 2.57
C LYS A 18 19.42 -13.16 2.16
N ASP A 19 20.64 -13.54 1.80
CA ASP A 19 20.98 -14.91 1.37
C ASP A 19 21.06 -15.92 2.51
N ASP A 20 20.98 -15.47 3.77
CA ASP A 20 20.91 -16.31 4.96
C ASP A 20 19.48 -16.73 5.32
N GLY A 21 18.50 -16.39 4.48
CA GLY A 21 17.08 -16.70 4.72
C GLY A 21 16.42 -15.77 5.74
N ILE A 22 17.01 -14.61 6.01
CA ILE A 22 16.44 -13.57 6.88
C ILE A 22 15.89 -12.42 6.03
N ALA A 23 14.63 -12.07 6.26
CA ALA A 23 14.08 -10.83 5.76
C ALA A 23 14.20 -9.73 6.84
N THR A 24 14.63 -8.53 6.47
CA THR A 24 14.86 -7.42 7.38
C THR A 24 13.88 -6.29 7.07
N LEU A 25 13.08 -5.91 8.06
CA LEU A 25 12.17 -4.78 7.99
C LEU A 25 12.78 -3.54 8.62
N LYS A 26 12.61 -2.39 7.98
CA LYS A 26 12.98 -1.09 8.55
C LYS A 26 11.86 -0.58 9.46
N CYS A 27 12.24 -0.20 10.67
CA CYS A 27 11.39 0.50 11.62
C CYS A 27 11.72 2.00 11.64
N SER A 28 10.74 2.83 11.98
CA SER A 28 10.90 4.27 12.17
C SER A 28 10.09 4.71 13.39
N TYR A 29 10.51 5.79 14.03
CA TYR A 29 9.73 6.42 15.09
C TYR A 29 8.58 7.24 14.49
N PRO A 30 7.49 7.50 15.25
CA PRO A 30 6.37 8.32 14.77
C PRO A 30 6.77 9.68 14.20
N LYS A 31 7.75 10.35 14.80
CA LYS A 31 8.29 11.62 14.28
C LYS A 31 8.89 11.54 12.87
N GLY A 32 9.16 10.34 12.37
CA GLY A 32 9.70 10.07 11.03
C GLY A 32 8.68 9.51 10.04
N PHE A 33 7.38 9.53 10.37
CA PHE A 33 6.33 9.12 9.44
C PHE A 33 6.24 10.05 8.22
N ASN A 34 5.74 9.50 7.11
CA ASN A 34 5.72 10.20 5.82
C ASN A 34 4.73 11.37 5.80
N ASP A 35 3.66 11.30 6.59
CA ASP A 35 2.68 12.37 6.70
C ASP A 35 3.00 13.22 7.95
N PRO A 36 3.44 14.47 7.75
CA PRO A 36 3.79 15.36 8.86
C PRO A 36 2.57 15.76 9.70
N PHE A 37 1.35 15.52 9.21
CA PHE A 37 0.10 15.86 9.88
C PHE A 37 -0.43 14.75 10.80
N GLU A 38 0.14 13.54 10.79
CA GLU A 38 -0.38 12.40 11.56
C GLU A 38 -0.49 12.71 13.07
N LEU A 39 0.49 13.40 13.65
CA LEU A 39 0.48 13.78 15.06
C LEU A 39 -0.52 14.92 15.37
N PHE A 40 -1.01 15.62 14.34
CA PHE A 40 -1.99 16.70 14.47
C PHE A 40 -3.45 16.20 14.44
N LEU A 41 -3.68 14.94 14.12
CA LEU A 41 -5.03 14.35 14.07
C LEU A 41 -5.53 13.87 15.44
N THR A 42 -4.74 14.04 16.50
CA THR A 42 -5.08 13.59 17.84
C THR A 42 -6.22 14.42 18.44
N ILE A 43 -6.04 15.73 18.60
CA ILE A 43 -7.00 16.66 19.19
C ILE A 43 -7.22 17.90 18.33
N ASP A 44 -8.31 18.61 18.58
CA ASP A 44 -8.54 19.91 17.95
C ASP A 44 -7.66 20.99 18.59
N TYR A 45 -6.64 21.44 17.84
CA TYR A 45 -5.73 22.50 18.26
C TYR A 45 -6.36 23.90 18.22
N GLN A 46 -7.60 24.04 17.71
CA GLN A 46 -8.36 25.29 17.73
C GLN A 46 -9.30 25.38 18.94
N THR A 47 -8.95 24.73 20.05
CA THR A 47 -9.69 24.78 21.32
C THR A 47 -9.15 25.82 22.30
N GLU A 48 -9.78 25.93 23.47
CA GLU A 48 -9.43 26.86 24.54
C GLU A 48 -7.99 26.61 25.05
N PRO A 49 -7.16 27.66 25.25
CA PRO A 49 -5.75 27.49 25.64
C PRO A 49 -5.53 26.68 26.93
N GLY A 50 -6.42 26.77 27.92
CA GLY A 50 -6.36 25.96 29.14
C GLY A 50 -6.49 24.46 28.88
N LEU A 51 -7.36 24.04 27.96
CA LEU A 51 -7.46 22.65 27.51
C LEU A 51 -6.19 22.17 26.80
N LEU A 52 -5.58 23.03 25.97
CA LEU A 52 -4.33 22.71 25.29
C LEU A 52 -3.15 22.55 26.28
N ALA A 53 -3.02 23.48 27.22
CA ALA A 53 -2.01 23.40 28.26
C ALA A 53 -2.20 22.14 29.15
N TYR A 54 -3.45 21.79 29.45
CA TYR A 54 -3.75 20.55 30.18
C TYR A 54 -3.40 19.29 29.37
N TYR A 55 -3.69 19.29 28.07
CA TYR A 55 -3.29 18.18 27.19
C TYR A 55 -1.77 18.04 27.14
N GLU A 56 -1.04 19.15 26.98
CA GLU A 56 0.43 19.17 26.98
C GLU A 56 1.01 18.65 28.30
N GLU A 57 0.46 19.05 29.45
CA GLU A 57 0.91 18.55 30.77
C GLU A 57 0.67 17.05 30.95
N ILE A 58 -0.49 16.53 30.53
CA ILE A 58 -0.88 15.14 30.77
C ILE A 58 -0.24 14.17 29.76
N ILE A 59 -0.11 14.59 28.51
CA ILE A 59 0.41 13.76 27.42
C ILE A 59 1.91 13.98 27.23
N GLY A 60 2.37 15.23 27.30
CA GLY A 60 3.74 15.60 27.00
C GLY A 60 4.18 15.13 25.61
N GLU A 61 5.38 14.56 25.54
CA GLU A 61 5.86 13.91 24.33
C GLU A 61 5.30 12.49 24.20
N ILE A 62 4.72 12.17 23.05
CA ILE A 62 4.27 10.81 22.73
C ILE A 62 5.50 9.87 22.73
N PRO A 63 5.43 8.73 23.43
CA PRO A 63 6.49 7.73 23.43
C PRO A 63 6.92 7.39 22.00
N GLN A 64 8.23 7.31 21.75
CA GLN A 64 8.77 7.02 20.42
C GLN A 64 9.17 5.54 20.35
N LEU A 65 8.24 4.70 19.92
CA LEU A 65 8.44 3.27 19.76
C LEU A 65 8.73 2.93 18.29
N PRO A 66 9.66 1.99 18.02
CA PRO A 66 9.92 1.56 16.66
C PRO A 66 8.64 1.03 16.00
N THR A 67 8.33 1.51 14.81
CA THR A 67 7.12 1.11 14.07
C THR A 67 7.47 0.72 12.65
N THR A 68 6.88 -0.38 12.15
CA THR A 68 6.90 -0.73 10.74
C THR A 68 5.49 -0.78 10.18
N CYS A 69 5.33 -0.20 8.99
CA CYS A 69 4.05 -0.10 8.30
C CYS A 69 3.96 -1.10 7.14
N PHE A 70 2.79 -1.70 6.98
CA PHE A 70 2.46 -2.60 5.89
C PHE A 70 1.18 -2.14 5.21
N SER A 71 0.91 -2.65 4.01
CA SER A 71 -0.42 -2.61 3.40
C SER A 71 -1.14 -3.93 3.60
N ARG A 72 -2.47 -3.90 3.58
CA ARG A 72 -3.31 -5.10 3.56
C ARG A 72 -3.50 -5.70 2.17
N SER A 73 -3.08 -4.99 1.12
CA SER A 73 -3.36 -5.41 -0.25
C SER A 73 -2.10 -5.29 -1.11
N PRO A 74 -1.78 -6.30 -1.95
CA PRO A 74 -0.75 -6.21 -2.98
C PRO A 74 -1.30 -5.56 -4.26
N ALA A 75 -2.61 -5.25 -4.33
CA ALA A 75 -3.30 -4.84 -5.54
C ALA A 75 -3.57 -3.32 -5.61
N VAL A 76 -2.90 -2.52 -4.78
CA VAL A 76 -3.08 -1.06 -4.74
C VAL A 76 -2.06 -0.37 -5.65
N ALA A 77 -2.47 0.05 -6.84
CA ALA A 77 -1.58 0.66 -7.83
C ALA A 77 -0.78 1.88 -7.31
N PRO A 78 -1.37 2.82 -6.53
CA PRO A 78 -0.59 3.91 -5.91
C PRO A 78 0.56 3.43 -5.01
N MET A 79 0.39 2.32 -4.28
CA MET A 79 1.46 1.77 -3.43
C MET A 79 2.67 1.34 -4.26
N TRP A 80 2.42 0.67 -5.40
CA TRP A 80 3.48 0.30 -6.32
C TRP A 80 4.17 1.51 -6.97
N ALA A 81 3.41 2.58 -7.23
CA ALA A 81 3.95 3.80 -7.81
C ALA A 81 4.91 4.50 -6.83
N HIS A 82 4.48 4.68 -5.58
CA HIS A 82 5.22 5.43 -4.56
C HIS A 82 6.34 4.62 -3.91
N TYR A 83 6.07 3.37 -3.50
CA TYR A 83 6.99 2.60 -2.67
C TYR A 83 7.77 1.53 -3.44
N ALA A 84 7.30 1.12 -4.61
CA ALA A 84 7.99 0.14 -5.47
C ALA A 84 8.57 0.77 -6.75
N ASN A 85 9.12 1.99 -6.63
CA ASN A 85 9.85 2.70 -7.69
C ASN A 85 9.10 2.71 -9.05
N ASN A 86 7.90 3.29 -9.08
CA ASN A 86 7.07 3.38 -10.29
C ASN A 86 6.80 2.01 -10.96
N LEU A 87 6.39 1.04 -10.14
CA LEU A 87 6.04 -0.34 -10.53
C LEU A 87 7.21 -1.24 -10.95
N GLN A 88 8.46 -0.82 -10.71
CA GLN A 88 9.68 -1.57 -11.06
C GLN A 88 10.22 -2.42 -9.91
N GLY A 89 9.79 -2.15 -8.68
CA GLY A 89 10.21 -2.84 -7.48
C GLY A 89 9.43 -4.12 -7.22
N PHE A 90 9.29 -4.45 -5.94
CA PHE A 90 8.67 -5.68 -5.49
C PHE A 90 7.87 -5.46 -4.20
N ALA A 91 7.07 -6.46 -3.84
CA ALA A 91 6.40 -6.55 -2.54
C ALA A 91 6.72 -7.89 -1.87
N ILE A 92 6.82 -7.88 -0.56
CA ILE A 92 6.97 -9.07 0.28
C ILE A 92 5.66 -9.28 1.02
N GLN A 93 5.12 -10.48 0.92
CA GLN A 93 3.95 -10.91 1.68
C GLN A 93 4.41 -11.62 2.95
N PHE A 94 3.86 -11.20 4.08
CA PHE A 94 4.07 -11.82 5.37
C PHE A 94 2.77 -12.39 5.93
N ASP A 95 2.86 -13.54 6.59
CA ASP A 95 1.81 -14.05 7.48
C ASP A 95 1.87 -13.30 8.82
N GLU A 96 0.83 -12.52 9.12
CA GLU A 96 0.76 -11.68 10.32
C GLU A 96 0.83 -12.52 11.63
N PRO A 97 0.13 -13.66 11.78
CA PRO A 97 0.29 -14.54 12.94
C PRO A 97 1.74 -15.00 13.16
N SER A 98 2.40 -15.47 12.10
CA SER A 98 3.79 -15.96 12.18
C SER A 98 4.78 -14.84 12.53
N LEU A 99 4.55 -13.60 12.06
CA LEU A 99 5.31 -12.43 12.51
C LEU A 99 5.07 -12.18 14.01
N GLN A 100 3.81 -12.14 14.44
CA GLN A 100 3.43 -11.87 15.83
C GLN A 100 4.01 -12.90 16.82
N GLU A 101 4.10 -14.17 16.43
CA GLU A 101 4.73 -15.23 17.24
C GLU A 101 6.24 -15.00 17.40
N GLY A 102 6.91 -14.50 16.37
CA GLY A 102 8.34 -14.17 16.42
C GLY A 102 8.68 -12.93 17.24
N PHE A 103 7.68 -12.09 17.53
CA PHE A 103 7.84 -10.79 18.21
C PHE A 103 6.77 -10.61 19.31
N PRO A 104 6.89 -11.31 20.45
CA PRO A 104 5.88 -11.32 21.51
C PRO A 104 5.67 -9.97 22.20
N ASP A 105 6.66 -9.08 22.19
CA ASP A 105 6.53 -7.73 22.79
C ASP A 105 5.97 -6.69 21.80
N SER A 106 5.76 -7.10 20.55
CA SER A 106 5.19 -6.29 19.49
C SER A 106 3.68 -6.44 19.36
N GLY A 107 3.03 -5.50 18.69
CA GLY A 107 1.60 -5.58 18.42
C GLY A 107 1.18 -4.91 17.13
N PHE A 108 0.24 -5.54 16.42
CA PHE A 108 -0.36 -4.97 15.21
C PHE A 108 -1.64 -4.17 15.50
N GLY A 109 -1.80 -3.04 14.80
CA GLY A 109 -2.99 -2.20 14.86
C GLY A 109 -3.39 -1.59 13.51
N ASP A 110 -4.69 -1.30 13.39
CA ASP A 110 -5.30 -0.76 12.17
C ASP A 110 -5.25 0.73 12.16
N VAL A 111 -4.81 1.30 11.03
CA VAL A 111 -4.87 2.74 10.86
C VAL A 111 -6.31 3.15 10.56
N SER A 112 -6.83 4.04 11.40
CA SER A 112 -8.10 4.73 11.21
C SER A 112 -7.86 6.00 10.41
N TYR A 113 -8.66 6.19 9.37
CA TYR A 113 -8.53 7.29 8.43
C TYR A 113 -9.52 8.41 8.78
N LEU A 114 -9.01 9.63 8.97
CA LEU A 114 -9.79 10.77 9.46
C LEU A 114 -9.54 12.02 8.62
N ASP A 115 -10.56 12.85 8.43
CA ASP A 115 -10.46 14.17 7.78
C ASP A 115 -10.12 15.31 8.75
N GLY A 116 -9.90 14.99 10.03
CA GLY A 116 -9.67 15.96 11.08
C GLY A 116 -9.49 15.30 12.45
N PRO A 117 -9.40 16.12 13.50
CA PRO A 117 -9.11 15.62 14.85
C PRO A 117 -10.20 14.70 15.38
N SER A 118 -9.80 13.77 16.26
CA SER A 118 -10.73 12.84 16.89
C SER A 118 -11.70 13.56 17.83
N LYS A 119 -12.98 13.60 17.45
CA LYS A 119 -14.06 14.11 18.31
C LYS A 119 -14.11 13.36 19.65
N GLY A 120 -13.94 12.04 19.61
CA GLY A 120 -13.96 11.22 20.82
C GLY A 120 -12.81 11.55 21.78
N LEU A 121 -11.63 11.88 21.26
CA LEU A 121 -10.49 12.30 22.09
C LEU A 121 -10.69 13.71 22.65
N SER A 122 -11.29 14.61 21.86
CA SER A 122 -11.62 15.97 22.28
C SER A 122 -12.64 15.97 23.43
N ASP A 123 -13.72 15.20 23.32
CA ASP A 123 -14.70 15.01 24.40
C ASP A 123 -14.06 14.42 25.68
N LEU A 124 -13.06 13.56 25.50
CA LEU A 124 -12.35 12.93 26.61
C LEU A 124 -11.39 13.90 27.29
N LEU A 125 -10.74 14.77 26.53
CA LEU A 125 -9.91 15.87 27.05
C LEU A 125 -10.75 16.81 27.90
N GLU A 126 -11.90 17.26 27.40
CA GLU A 126 -12.82 18.11 28.17
C GLU A 126 -13.28 17.44 29.47
N LYS A 127 -13.65 16.16 29.41
CA LYS A 127 -14.01 15.38 30.62
C LYS A 127 -12.86 15.24 31.59
N ALA A 128 -11.64 14.98 31.11
CA ALA A 128 -10.46 14.87 31.95
C ALA A 128 -10.14 16.21 32.63
N TYR A 129 -10.25 17.32 31.90
CA TYR A 129 -10.01 18.67 32.39
C TYR A 129 -11.04 19.11 33.45
N VAL A 130 -12.33 18.94 33.16
CA VAL A 130 -13.41 19.38 34.05
C VAL A 130 -13.58 18.46 35.26
N LEU A 131 -13.55 17.14 35.06
CA LEU A 131 -13.87 16.18 36.12
C LEU A 131 -12.65 15.77 36.95
N GLN A 132 -11.43 15.90 36.41
CA GLN A 132 -10.16 15.64 37.10
C GLN A 132 -10.06 14.25 37.76
N LYS A 133 -10.82 13.26 37.26
CA LYS A 133 -10.77 11.89 37.80
C LYS A 133 -9.62 11.13 37.12
N PRO A 134 -8.78 10.39 37.89
CA PRO A 134 -7.63 9.66 37.34
C PRO A 134 -7.97 8.74 36.16
N ARG A 135 -9.16 8.13 36.16
CA ARG A 135 -9.63 7.28 35.05
C ARG A 135 -9.71 8.01 33.71
N TYR A 136 -10.15 9.28 33.68
CA TYR A 136 -10.29 10.04 32.44
C TYR A 136 -8.93 10.49 31.92
N ILE A 137 -8.00 10.79 32.83
CA ILE A 137 -6.60 11.08 32.51
C ILE A 137 -5.95 9.85 31.87
N ALA A 138 -6.11 8.68 32.49
CA ALA A 138 -5.58 7.42 31.96
C ALA A 138 -6.17 7.07 30.58
N TRP A 139 -7.48 7.23 30.39
CA TRP A 139 -8.12 7.03 29.10
C TRP A 139 -7.65 8.05 28.06
N LEU A 140 -7.43 9.31 28.44
CA LEU A 140 -6.92 10.34 27.55
C LEU A 140 -5.50 9.98 27.07
N GLN A 141 -4.62 9.56 27.98
CA GLN A 141 -3.28 9.07 27.64
C GLN A 141 -3.32 7.89 26.68
N GLN A 142 -4.16 6.89 26.97
CA GLN A 142 -4.33 5.74 26.10
C GLN A 142 -4.89 6.14 24.73
N GLY A 143 -5.88 7.02 24.69
CA GLY A 143 -6.49 7.51 23.46
C GLY A 143 -5.53 8.33 22.60
N ALA A 144 -4.72 9.19 23.22
CA ALA A 144 -3.69 9.96 22.53
C ALA A 144 -2.60 9.05 21.93
N PHE A 145 -2.15 8.05 22.69
CA PHE A 145 -1.21 7.05 22.20
C PHE A 145 -1.79 6.28 21.01
N GLN A 146 -3.02 5.77 21.13
CA GLN A 146 -3.69 5.06 20.03
C GLN A 146 -3.84 5.95 18.79
N ALA A 147 -4.27 7.20 18.97
CA ALA A 147 -4.42 8.14 17.86
C ALA A 147 -3.08 8.42 17.16
N ALA A 148 -2.02 8.68 17.91
CA ALA A 148 -0.70 8.98 17.36
C ALA A 148 -0.12 7.85 16.50
N TYR A 149 -0.37 6.59 16.87
CA TYR A 149 0.15 5.43 16.15
C TYR A 149 -0.81 4.91 15.07
N TYR A 150 -2.11 5.09 15.24
CA TYR A 150 -3.12 4.41 14.43
C TYR A 150 -4.15 5.37 13.81
N THR A 151 -3.80 6.65 13.63
CA THR A 151 -4.59 7.56 12.80
C THR A 151 -3.75 8.16 11.69
N LYS A 152 -4.41 8.41 10.57
CA LYS A 152 -3.82 9.03 9.38
C LYS A 152 -4.89 9.79 8.61
N ALA A 153 -4.48 10.76 7.81
CA ALA A 153 -5.43 11.54 7.05
C ALA A 153 -6.17 10.70 6.00
N ASP A 154 -7.45 10.96 5.75
CA ASP A 154 -8.30 10.10 4.91
C ASP A 154 -7.85 10.00 3.45
N TYR A 155 -7.19 11.03 2.92
CA TYR A 155 -6.63 10.97 1.57
C TYR A 155 -5.52 9.92 1.41
N TRP A 156 -5.00 9.33 2.50
CA TRP A 156 -4.11 8.16 2.49
C TRP A 156 -4.83 6.82 2.67
N SER A 157 -6.16 6.79 2.75
CA SER A 157 -6.95 5.56 2.98
C SER A 157 -6.68 4.45 1.97
N TYR A 158 -6.25 4.80 0.75
CA TYR A 158 -5.86 3.84 -0.27
C TYR A 158 -4.69 2.94 0.16
N GLU A 159 -3.81 3.39 1.07
CA GLU A 159 -2.68 2.58 1.54
C GLU A 159 -3.14 1.32 2.28
N SER A 160 -4.36 1.34 2.84
CA SER A 160 -4.93 0.24 3.65
C SER A 160 -3.92 -0.24 4.69
N GLU A 161 -3.39 0.71 5.45
CA GLU A 161 -2.21 0.58 6.28
C GLU A 161 -2.50 -0.25 7.53
N ARG A 162 -1.60 -1.18 7.81
CA ARG A 162 -1.54 -2.00 9.02
C ARG A 162 -0.18 -1.73 9.66
N ARG A 163 -0.15 -1.28 10.91
CA ARG A 163 1.10 -0.93 11.62
C ARG A 163 1.42 -1.99 12.65
N MET A 164 2.71 -2.25 12.83
CA MET A 164 3.24 -3.02 13.92
C MET A 164 4.13 -2.10 14.77
N ILE A 165 3.73 -1.90 16.02
CA ILE A 165 4.59 -1.27 17.03
C ILE A 165 5.50 -2.38 17.55
N VAL A 166 6.80 -2.17 17.49
CA VAL A 166 7.82 -3.16 17.76
C VAL A 166 8.47 -2.91 19.11
N GLY A 167 8.67 -3.95 19.90
CA GLY A 167 9.40 -3.85 21.17
C GLY A 167 10.83 -3.34 20.95
N GLU A 168 11.32 -2.46 21.82
CA GLU A 168 12.67 -1.88 21.67
C GLU A 168 13.78 -2.95 21.71
N ASN A 169 13.54 -4.05 22.43
CA ASN A 169 14.47 -5.19 22.52
C ASN A 169 14.44 -6.10 21.28
N GLU A 170 13.45 -5.92 20.40
CA GLU A 170 13.23 -6.74 19.19
C GLU A 170 13.77 -6.05 17.92
N VAL A 171 14.33 -4.85 18.06
CA VAL A 171 15.00 -4.12 16.99
C VAL A 171 16.51 -4.03 17.25
N ARG A 172 17.28 -4.11 16.17
CA ARG A 172 18.71 -3.75 16.18
C ARG A 172 18.92 -2.44 15.46
N SER A 173 19.79 -1.60 16.01
CA SER A 173 20.16 -0.32 15.41
C SER A 173 21.51 -0.41 14.72
N ILE A 174 21.57 0.03 13.45
CA ILE A 174 22.82 0.25 12.72
C ILE A 174 22.86 1.71 12.31
N GLY A 175 23.70 2.50 12.99
CA GLY A 175 23.73 3.95 12.84
C GLY A 175 22.37 4.56 13.21
N SER A 176 21.76 5.28 12.27
CA SER A 176 20.43 5.89 12.45
C SER A 176 19.26 5.01 11.97
N VAL A 177 19.52 3.76 11.58
CA VAL A 177 18.50 2.86 11.01
C VAL A 177 18.16 1.77 12.02
N MET A 178 16.87 1.67 12.35
CA MET A 178 16.31 0.57 13.16
C MET A 178 15.81 -0.54 12.24
N LEU A 179 16.23 -1.76 12.55
CA LEU A 179 15.99 -2.94 11.72
C LEU A 179 15.42 -4.07 12.58
N MET A 180 14.45 -4.79 12.03
CA MET A 180 13.81 -5.95 12.62
C MET A 180 14.01 -7.15 11.70
N ASP A 181 14.66 -8.21 12.17
CA ASP A 181 14.95 -9.41 11.38
C ASP A 181 13.83 -10.44 11.59
N THR A 182 13.04 -10.69 10.55
CA THR A 182 11.83 -11.51 10.64
C THR A 182 12.15 -13.00 10.61
N PRO A 183 11.34 -13.85 11.28
CA PRO A 183 11.44 -15.30 11.12
C PRO A 183 11.26 -15.72 9.65
N ARG A 184 12.08 -16.66 9.16
CA ARG A 184 12.02 -17.13 7.76
C ARG A 184 10.61 -17.57 7.35
N GLY A 185 9.93 -18.35 8.18
CA GLY A 185 8.58 -18.87 7.92
C GLY A 185 7.48 -17.82 7.90
N SER A 186 7.77 -16.57 8.29
CA SER A 186 6.79 -15.48 8.20
C SER A 186 6.63 -14.93 6.79
N VAL A 187 7.62 -15.11 5.91
CA VAL A 187 7.56 -14.67 4.51
C VAL A 187 6.83 -15.74 3.70
N THR A 188 5.64 -15.40 3.18
CA THR A 188 4.81 -16.35 2.44
C THR A 188 4.84 -16.17 0.93
N ALA A 189 5.16 -14.95 0.44
CA ALA A 189 5.36 -14.73 -0.99
C ALA A 189 6.28 -13.54 -1.31
N LEU A 190 6.93 -13.61 -2.47
CA LEU A 190 7.64 -12.49 -3.10
C LEU A 190 6.95 -12.13 -4.43
N ILE A 191 6.59 -10.85 -4.58
CA ILE A 191 5.79 -10.35 -5.70
C ILE A 191 6.60 -9.33 -6.49
N ALA A 192 6.93 -9.65 -7.75
CA ALA A 192 7.57 -8.71 -8.67
C ALA A 192 6.56 -7.71 -9.26
N GLY A 193 6.96 -6.45 -9.38
CA GLY A 193 6.17 -5.43 -10.06
C GLY A 193 6.03 -5.69 -11.58
N PRO A 194 5.04 -5.07 -12.25
CA PRO A 194 4.75 -5.31 -13.66
C PRO A 194 5.83 -4.75 -14.60
N ARG A 195 6.65 -3.81 -14.11
CA ARG A 195 7.80 -3.24 -14.83
C ARG A 195 9.13 -3.69 -14.24
N ALA A 196 9.13 -4.70 -13.36
CA ALA A 196 10.35 -5.27 -12.82
C ALA A 196 11.26 -5.76 -13.96
N SER A 197 12.57 -5.54 -13.81
CA SER A 197 13.54 -6.00 -14.79
C SER A 197 13.63 -7.54 -14.79
N GLY A 198 14.01 -8.14 -15.91
CA GLY A 198 14.21 -9.58 -15.99
C GLY A 198 15.32 -10.10 -15.06
N GLU A 199 16.25 -9.25 -14.63
CA GLU A 199 17.21 -9.59 -13.58
C GLU A 199 16.54 -9.65 -12.20
N LEU A 200 15.74 -8.63 -11.84
CA LEU A 200 15.05 -8.59 -10.56
C LEU A 200 14.10 -9.79 -10.41
N CYS A 201 13.32 -10.11 -11.46
CA CYS A 201 12.42 -11.27 -11.43
C CYS A 201 13.19 -12.58 -11.15
N ARG A 202 14.34 -12.78 -11.80
CA ARG A 202 15.18 -13.97 -11.57
C ARG A 202 15.77 -14.00 -10.16
N LYS A 203 16.17 -12.84 -9.62
CA LYS A 203 16.65 -12.75 -8.23
C LYS A 203 15.53 -13.07 -7.25
N LEU A 204 14.34 -12.48 -7.43
CA LEU A 204 13.17 -12.75 -6.58
C LEU A 204 12.76 -14.22 -6.61
N GLN A 205 12.77 -14.88 -7.77
CA GLN A 205 12.51 -16.32 -7.87
C GLN A 205 13.50 -17.13 -7.04
N LYS A 206 14.81 -16.89 -7.21
CA LYS A 206 15.85 -17.57 -6.42
C LYS A 206 15.68 -17.34 -4.90
N LYS A 207 15.31 -16.12 -4.50
CA LYS A 207 15.06 -15.78 -3.10
C LYS A 207 13.78 -16.46 -2.60
N ALA A 208 12.74 -16.57 -3.42
CA ALA A 208 11.52 -17.29 -3.06
C ALA A 208 11.81 -18.77 -2.82
N ASP A 209 12.61 -19.40 -3.69
CA ASP A 209 13.09 -20.78 -3.49
C ASP A 209 13.90 -20.92 -2.19
N LEU A 210 14.78 -19.97 -1.90
CA LEU A 210 15.55 -19.94 -0.65
C LEU A 210 14.64 -19.80 0.58
N PHE A 211 13.57 -19.01 0.50
CA PHE A 211 12.63 -18.84 1.62
C PHE A 211 11.58 -19.96 1.69
N GLU A 212 11.53 -20.85 0.70
CA GLU A 212 10.46 -21.84 0.53
C GLU A 212 9.07 -21.17 0.47
N CYS A 213 8.99 -20.01 -0.18
CA CYS A 213 7.78 -19.20 -0.30
C CYS A 213 7.31 -19.07 -1.75
N GLU A 214 6.10 -18.56 -1.96
CA GLU A 214 5.55 -18.40 -3.31
C GLU A 214 6.22 -17.24 -4.06
N TYR A 215 6.28 -17.33 -5.39
CA TYR A 215 6.69 -16.24 -6.27
C TYR A 215 5.54 -15.83 -7.17
N PHE A 216 5.29 -14.52 -7.25
CA PHE A 216 4.33 -13.94 -8.17
C PHE A 216 4.92 -12.81 -8.99
N GLN A 217 4.38 -12.60 -10.19
CA GLN A 217 4.59 -11.40 -10.99
C GLN A 217 3.27 -10.68 -11.20
N MET A 218 3.19 -9.43 -10.72
CA MET A 218 2.03 -8.58 -10.98
C MET A 218 1.95 -8.22 -12.47
N LYS A 219 0.73 -8.23 -13.01
CA LYS A 219 0.37 -7.79 -14.35
C LYS A 219 -0.78 -6.78 -14.28
N ILE A 220 -0.70 -5.74 -15.10
CA ILE A 220 -1.77 -4.76 -15.25
C ILE A 220 -2.70 -5.27 -16.35
N GLY A 221 -3.97 -5.49 -15.99
CA GLY A 221 -5.01 -5.88 -16.94
C GLY A 221 -5.28 -4.78 -17.98
N ARG A 222 -5.74 -5.17 -19.16
CA ARG A 222 -6.24 -4.21 -20.17
C ARG A 222 -7.75 -4.00 -20.02
N SER A 223 -8.43 -4.98 -19.46
CA SER A 223 -9.89 -5.07 -19.35
C SER A 223 -10.38 -4.70 -17.95
N SER A 224 -9.51 -4.78 -16.94
CA SER A 224 -9.80 -4.46 -15.55
C SER A 224 -8.81 -3.43 -14.99
N ILE A 225 -9.30 -2.59 -14.07
CA ILE A 225 -8.45 -1.68 -13.28
C ILE A 225 -7.64 -2.43 -12.22
N ASN A 226 -8.15 -3.57 -11.76
CA ASN A 226 -7.48 -4.37 -10.74
C ASN A 226 -6.38 -5.21 -11.41
N PRO A 227 -5.16 -5.21 -10.87
CA PRO A 227 -4.09 -6.07 -11.36
C PRO A 227 -4.42 -7.54 -11.08
N PHE A 228 -3.75 -8.41 -11.84
CA PHE A 228 -3.71 -9.85 -11.59
C PHE A 228 -2.26 -10.29 -11.43
N PHE A 229 -2.05 -11.49 -10.90
CA PHE A 229 -0.73 -11.99 -10.53
C PHE A 229 -0.48 -13.33 -11.21
N LEU A 230 0.71 -13.55 -11.76
CA LEU A 230 1.10 -14.83 -12.34
C LEU A 230 2.09 -15.51 -11.41
N ASP A 231 1.86 -16.78 -11.08
CA ASP A 231 2.86 -17.58 -10.36
C ASP A 231 4.05 -17.97 -11.27
N ALA A 232 4.99 -18.75 -10.73
CA ALA A 232 6.12 -19.27 -11.50
C ALA A 232 5.71 -20.22 -12.65
N SER A 233 4.54 -20.87 -12.55
CA SER A 233 3.98 -21.78 -13.55
C SER A 233 3.16 -21.06 -14.63
N GLY A 234 2.89 -19.76 -14.46
CA GLY A 234 2.05 -18.96 -15.34
C GLY A 234 0.55 -19.02 -15.03
N ILE A 235 0.16 -19.60 -13.89
CA ILE A 235 -1.23 -19.60 -13.41
C ILE A 235 -1.57 -18.21 -12.90
N ALA A 236 -2.74 -17.69 -13.29
CA ALA A 236 -3.21 -16.37 -12.88
C ALA A 236 -3.98 -16.40 -11.56
N TYR A 237 -3.75 -15.39 -10.74
CA TYR A 237 -4.32 -15.16 -9.42
C TYR A 237 -4.92 -13.75 -9.34
N GLN A 238 -5.95 -13.61 -8.52
CA GLN A 238 -6.58 -12.33 -8.18
C GLN A 238 -6.58 -12.13 -6.67
N PHE A 239 -6.52 -10.87 -6.24
CA PHE A 239 -6.66 -10.54 -4.83
C PHE A 239 -8.14 -10.39 -4.46
N ASP A 240 -8.63 -11.19 -3.52
CA ASP A 240 -10.03 -11.21 -3.08
C ASP A 240 -10.35 -10.29 -1.89
N GLY A 241 -9.36 -9.50 -1.45
CA GLY A 241 -9.44 -8.68 -0.23
C GLY A 241 -8.74 -9.31 0.97
N LYS A 242 -8.42 -10.61 0.94
CA LYS A 242 -7.71 -11.32 2.00
C LYS A 242 -6.42 -11.97 1.51
N GLY A 243 -6.43 -12.52 0.31
CA GLY A 243 -5.28 -13.21 -0.26
C GLY A 243 -5.35 -13.34 -1.77
N LEU A 244 -4.30 -13.91 -2.34
CA LEU A 244 -4.23 -14.26 -3.74
C LEU A 244 -4.92 -15.61 -3.96
N VAL A 245 -5.95 -15.63 -4.81
CA VAL A 245 -6.72 -16.84 -5.15
C VAL A 245 -6.61 -17.15 -6.64
N PRO A 246 -6.50 -18.43 -7.03
CA PRO A 246 -6.35 -18.80 -8.44
C PRO A 246 -7.61 -18.43 -9.22
N SER A 247 -7.40 -17.84 -10.40
CA SER A 247 -8.44 -17.47 -11.34
C SER A 247 -8.79 -18.67 -12.22
N ARG A 248 -10.10 -18.94 -12.40
CA ARG A 248 -10.59 -20.09 -13.18
C ARG A 248 -10.80 -19.76 -14.65
N ASP A 249 -11.25 -18.55 -14.93
CA ASP A 249 -11.58 -18.09 -16.28
C ASP A 249 -10.48 -17.15 -16.77
N LEU A 250 -9.62 -17.63 -17.67
CA LEU A 250 -8.48 -16.89 -18.22
C LEU A 250 -8.64 -16.68 -19.72
N CYS A 251 -8.15 -15.55 -20.22
CA CYS A 251 -8.02 -15.33 -21.64
C CYS A 251 -6.92 -16.22 -22.23
N ASP A 252 -7.24 -17.03 -23.23
CA ASP A 252 -6.28 -17.92 -23.90
C ASP A 252 -5.03 -17.19 -24.42
N ALA A 253 -5.21 -15.97 -24.93
CA ALA A 253 -4.13 -15.19 -25.55
C ALA A 253 -3.24 -14.40 -24.58
N CYS A 254 -3.80 -13.78 -23.52
CA CYS A 254 -3.05 -12.86 -22.64
C CYS A 254 -3.04 -13.27 -21.16
N GLN A 255 -3.70 -14.38 -20.81
CA GLN A 255 -3.83 -14.88 -19.44
C GLN A 255 -4.49 -13.90 -18.46
N GLU A 256 -5.09 -12.82 -18.96
CA GLU A 256 -5.90 -11.91 -18.15
C GLU A 256 -7.19 -12.63 -17.72
N PRO A 257 -7.60 -12.52 -16.45
CA PRO A 257 -8.87 -13.06 -16.01
C PRO A 257 -10.05 -12.46 -16.79
N VAL A 258 -10.99 -13.31 -17.20
CA VAL A 258 -12.14 -12.94 -18.02
C VAL A 258 -13.46 -13.26 -17.31
N ARG A 259 -14.57 -12.79 -17.89
CA ARG A 259 -15.90 -13.12 -17.38
C ARG A 259 -16.15 -14.62 -17.53
N VAL A 260 -16.88 -15.20 -16.59
CA VAL A 260 -17.26 -16.62 -16.59
C VAL A 260 -17.85 -17.01 -17.95
N GLY A 261 -17.28 -18.06 -18.55
CA GLY A 261 -17.71 -18.60 -19.84
C GLY A 261 -17.16 -17.88 -21.09
N ALA A 262 -16.31 -16.86 -20.93
CA ALA A 262 -15.57 -16.27 -22.04
C ALA A 262 -14.20 -16.94 -22.19
N ALA A 263 -13.81 -17.33 -23.41
CA ALA A 263 -12.47 -17.87 -23.70
C ALA A 263 -11.41 -16.78 -23.98
N THR A 264 -11.84 -15.57 -24.33
CA THR A 264 -10.94 -14.49 -24.75
C THR A 264 -11.43 -13.14 -24.24
N CYS A 265 -10.52 -12.27 -23.81
CA CYS A 265 -10.87 -10.93 -23.35
C CYS A 265 -11.28 -10.02 -24.51
N SER A 266 -12.03 -8.95 -24.22
CA SER A 266 -12.53 -8.01 -25.23
C SER A 266 -11.43 -7.40 -26.10
N TRP A 267 -10.23 -7.20 -25.55
CA TRP A 267 -9.09 -6.69 -26.31
C TRP A 267 -8.46 -7.72 -27.25
N CYS A 268 -8.36 -8.98 -26.80
CA CYS A 268 -7.80 -10.06 -27.62
C CYS A 268 -8.79 -10.56 -28.70
N LEU A 269 -10.09 -10.26 -28.55
CA LEU A 269 -11.10 -10.48 -29.59
C LEU A 269 -10.99 -9.50 -30.79
N ILE A 270 -10.17 -8.44 -30.70
CA ILE A 270 -9.99 -7.48 -31.79
C ILE A 270 -9.22 -8.12 -32.95
N ASN A 271 -9.92 -8.40 -34.04
CA ASN A 271 -9.38 -8.92 -35.29
C ASN A 271 -9.19 -7.80 -36.35
N SER A 272 -8.72 -8.17 -37.55
CA SER A 272 -8.49 -7.23 -38.67
C SER A 272 -9.77 -6.50 -39.09
N SER A 273 -10.90 -7.20 -39.21
CA SER A 273 -12.20 -6.61 -39.57
C SER A 273 -12.61 -5.49 -38.63
N HIS A 274 -12.51 -5.70 -37.31
CA HIS A 274 -12.77 -4.66 -36.31
C HIS A 274 -11.84 -3.45 -36.47
N ARG A 275 -10.57 -3.66 -36.82
CA ARG A 275 -9.58 -2.59 -37.01
C ARG A 275 -9.86 -1.80 -38.29
N ASP A 276 -10.21 -2.47 -39.37
CA ASP A 276 -10.53 -1.85 -40.66
C ASP A 276 -11.84 -1.04 -40.55
N GLU A 277 -12.85 -1.59 -39.88
CA GLU A 277 -14.09 -0.88 -39.60
C GLU A 277 -13.84 0.37 -38.73
N ALA A 278 -13.10 0.24 -37.64
CA ALA A 278 -12.74 1.38 -36.78
C ALA A 278 -11.92 2.44 -37.55
N ALA A 279 -11.02 2.01 -38.43
CA ALA A 279 -10.24 2.90 -39.30
C ALA A 279 -11.13 3.63 -40.31
N GLY A 280 -12.09 2.95 -40.93
CA GLY A 280 -13.04 3.53 -41.88
C GLY A 280 -14.02 4.50 -41.22
N ARG A 281 -14.40 4.26 -39.96
CA ARG A 281 -15.26 5.15 -39.16
C ARG A 281 -14.52 6.30 -38.48
N ASN A 282 -13.19 6.34 -38.54
CA ASN A 282 -12.38 7.39 -37.93
C ASN A 282 -12.40 8.67 -38.79
N THR A 283 -13.33 9.58 -38.49
CA THR A 283 -13.47 10.85 -39.20
C THR A 283 -12.24 11.74 -39.10
N PHE A 284 -11.44 11.66 -38.03
CA PHE A 284 -10.17 12.39 -37.96
C PHE A 284 -9.15 11.86 -38.96
N ARG A 285 -9.11 10.55 -39.20
CA ARG A 285 -8.27 9.96 -40.26
C ARG A 285 -8.71 10.47 -41.64
N MET A 286 -10.01 10.60 -41.89
CA MET A 286 -10.54 11.18 -43.13
C MET A 286 -10.17 12.66 -43.27
N MET A 287 -10.39 13.45 -42.23
CA MET A 287 -10.04 14.88 -42.21
C MET A 287 -8.53 15.11 -42.40
N ALA A 288 -7.69 14.25 -41.83
CA ALA A 288 -6.25 14.29 -42.03
C ALA A 288 -5.87 14.03 -43.48
N HIS A 289 -6.51 13.04 -44.13
CA HIS A 289 -6.30 12.74 -45.54
C HIS A 289 -6.62 13.93 -46.46
N TYR A 290 -7.66 14.71 -46.14
CA TYR A 290 -8.01 15.94 -46.87
C TYR A 290 -7.25 17.19 -46.39
N GLY A 291 -6.30 17.06 -45.45
CA GLY A 291 -5.48 18.18 -44.96
C GLY A 291 -6.21 19.20 -44.09
N ILE A 292 -7.42 18.89 -43.59
CA ILE A 292 -8.28 19.83 -42.83
C ILE A 292 -8.30 19.59 -41.32
N LEU A 293 -7.69 18.50 -40.84
CA LEU A 293 -7.75 18.10 -39.42
C LEU A 293 -7.16 19.16 -38.48
N ASP A 294 -6.00 19.72 -38.80
CA ASP A 294 -5.31 20.66 -37.92
C ASP A 294 -6.10 21.95 -37.69
N ASP A 295 -6.70 22.50 -38.75
CA ASP A 295 -7.52 23.70 -38.67
C ASP A 295 -8.84 23.44 -37.94
N TYR A 296 -9.44 22.26 -38.13
CA TYR A 296 -10.59 21.82 -37.34
C TYR A 296 -10.25 21.76 -35.84
N LEU A 297 -9.15 21.13 -35.46
CA LEU A 297 -8.72 21.02 -34.06
C LEU A 297 -8.37 22.38 -33.45
N LYS A 298 -7.72 23.29 -34.21
CA LYS A 298 -7.46 24.67 -33.76
C LYS A 298 -8.75 25.42 -33.46
N ARG A 299 -9.78 25.28 -34.29
CA ARG A 299 -11.10 25.91 -34.06
C ARG A 299 -11.79 25.35 -32.82
N ILE A 300 -11.81 24.03 -32.64
CA ILE A 300 -12.36 23.37 -31.44
C ILE A 300 -11.67 23.88 -30.16
N ARG A 301 -10.33 23.94 -30.16
CA ARG A 301 -9.55 24.43 -29.01
C ARG A 301 -9.85 25.89 -28.69
N ARG A 302 -9.94 26.77 -29.70
CA ARG A 302 -10.30 28.19 -29.52
C ARG A 302 -11.70 28.36 -28.89
N MET A 303 -12.68 27.55 -29.29
CA MET A 303 -14.02 27.58 -28.69
C MET A 303 -14.02 27.18 -27.22
N HIS A 304 -13.15 26.24 -26.82
CA HIS A 304 -12.99 25.84 -25.42
C HIS A 304 -12.16 26.81 -24.57
N SER A 305 -11.31 27.62 -25.19
CA SER A 305 -10.45 28.59 -24.50
C SER A 305 -11.16 29.92 -24.16
N ASN A 306 -12.34 30.15 -24.75
CA ASN A 306 -13.16 31.35 -24.56
C ASN A 306 -14.30 31.15 -23.54
N LYS A 307 -14.20 30.13 -22.69
CA LYS A 307 -15.00 29.94 -21.47
C LYS A 307 -14.08 30.01 -20.26
#